data_AF-A0AAW0A030-F1
#
_entry.id   AF-A0AAW0A030-F1
#
_cell.length_a   1.000
_cell.length_b   1.000
_cell.length_c   1.000
_cell.angle_alpha   90.00
_cell.angle_beta   90.00
_cell.angle_gamma   90.00
#
_symmetry.space_group_name_H-M   'P 1'
#
loop_
_entity.id
_entity.type
_entity.pdbx_description
1 polymer ?
#
loop_
_entity_poly.entity_id
_entity_poly.type
_entity_poly.pdbx_seq_one_letter_code
_entity_poly.pdbx_strand_id
1 'polypeptide(L)'
;YLEEILRLEGRGDHATYSDCRRCGLSAAEFRCCDCLGGGELLCAACTKDGHRQLPFHRIQQWMGTSFRRTTLKEMGLRIQLGHWHSVSGRCPLPEPAAGEDFVIIDNLGVHHVNLDYCGCGEGGLRTVQLLRAQIWGATTTNPRTGATFSVLRRFQLLSCESKCSVLEFYQTLARETDNLHFKKDTVRYNEFMRMTREWRNVRMLKRAGRGHEADGIARTQPGACALLCPACPHPGKNLPPNWENAPLELRFIYALFVAIDANFRLKRKDVSSEERDPGLGNGWAFICDVQAYMEHVGKHWNYKQERSHCVAHDAVDKPDREARGTASSGIGAVDCARHNMKRPCAVGDLQLGERYINMDYMFFRSVAGSSLMRFHWGQATISGPRK
;
A
#
# COMPACT_ATOMS: atom_id res chain seq x y z
N TYR A 1 35.39 13.13 14.90
CA TYR A 1 34.05 12.52 14.67
C TYR A 1 33.16 12.60 15.90
N LEU A 2 33.50 11.97 17.03
CA LEU A 2 32.65 12.02 18.24
C LEU A 2 32.40 13.45 18.73
N GLU A 3 33.42 14.30 18.75
CA GLU A 3 33.30 15.73 19.11
C GLU A 3 32.29 16.47 18.23
N GLU A 4 32.25 16.19 16.92
CA GLU A 4 31.27 16.80 16.02
C GLU A 4 29.84 16.31 16.28
N ILE A 5 29.66 15.03 16.62
CA ILE A 5 28.35 14.50 17.01
C ILE A 5 27.89 15.15 18.32
N LEU A 6 28.77 15.27 19.31
CA LEU A 6 28.46 15.96 20.57
C LEU A 6 28.23 17.46 20.38
N ARG A 7 28.93 18.11 19.44
CA ARG A 7 28.70 19.50 19.06
C ARG A 7 27.27 19.71 18.57
N LEU A 8 26.73 18.74 17.83
CA LEU A 8 25.33 18.73 17.37
C LEU A 8 24.32 18.44 18.50
N GLU A 9 24.71 17.84 19.62
CA GLU A 9 23.85 17.70 20.80
C GLU A 9 23.73 19.03 21.59
N GLY A 10 24.71 19.92 21.45
CA GLY A 10 24.71 21.27 22.03
C GLY A 10 24.26 22.36 21.05
N ARG A 11 24.51 23.63 21.41
CA ARG A 11 24.20 24.79 20.57
C ARG A 11 25.14 24.97 19.36
N GLY A 12 26.18 24.15 19.25
CA GLY A 12 27.18 24.25 18.18
C GLY A 12 27.68 25.69 17.99
N ASP A 13 27.66 26.16 16.74
CA ASP A 13 28.11 27.50 16.36
C ASP A 13 27.18 28.62 16.88
N HIS A 14 26.02 28.27 17.42
CA HIS A 14 25.05 29.18 18.04
C HIS A 14 25.31 29.42 19.54
N ALA A 15 26.40 28.89 20.09
CA ALA A 15 26.77 29.15 21.48
C ALA A 15 27.08 30.63 21.75
N THR A 16 27.50 31.38 20.74
CA THR A 16 28.01 32.75 20.87
C THR A 16 26.94 33.85 20.77
N TYR A 17 25.69 33.52 20.45
CA TYR A 17 24.60 34.49 20.33
C TYR A 17 23.29 33.95 20.90
N SER A 18 22.61 34.78 21.71
CA SER A 18 21.30 34.49 22.28
C SER A 18 20.14 34.78 21.34
N ASP A 19 20.34 35.65 20.35
CA ASP A 19 19.25 36.24 19.60
C ASP A 19 19.01 35.52 18.27
N CYS A 20 17.75 35.45 17.86
CA CYS A 20 17.33 34.84 16.60
C CYS A 20 17.96 35.60 15.42
N ARG A 21 18.84 34.96 14.66
CA ARG A 21 19.51 35.59 13.51
C ARG A 21 18.56 36.07 12.41
N ARG A 22 17.36 35.52 12.33
CA ARG A 22 16.39 35.85 11.27
C ARG A 22 15.58 37.12 11.56
N CYS A 23 15.27 37.42 12.83
CA CYS A 23 14.52 38.62 13.18
C CYS A 23 15.27 39.60 14.08
N GLY A 24 16.25 39.13 14.86
CA GLY A 24 17.00 39.94 15.83
C GLY A 24 16.21 40.38 17.06
N LEU A 25 14.96 39.93 17.23
CA LEU A 25 14.02 40.46 18.23
C LEU A 25 13.75 39.54 19.42
N SER A 26 14.13 38.27 19.34
CA SER A 26 13.74 37.26 20.34
C SER A 26 14.80 36.18 20.47
N ALA A 27 14.79 35.47 21.60
CA ALA A 27 15.75 34.41 21.87
C ALA A 27 15.70 33.27 20.83
N ALA A 28 16.88 32.79 20.45
CA ALA A 28 17.10 31.66 19.56
C ALA A 28 17.07 30.35 20.36
N GLU A 29 15.89 29.78 20.54
CA GLU A 29 15.68 28.61 21.40
C GLU A 29 15.30 27.35 20.64
N PHE A 30 14.82 27.44 19.40
CA PHE A 30 14.25 26.32 18.67
C PHE A 30 15.13 25.94 17.49
N ARG A 31 15.34 24.64 17.26
CA ARG A 31 16.03 24.11 16.09
C ARG A 31 15.23 22.99 15.43
N CYS A 32 15.52 22.73 14.16
CA CYS A 32 14.90 21.67 13.38
C CYS A 32 15.87 20.52 13.13
N CYS A 33 15.50 19.31 13.55
CA CYS A 33 16.35 18.12 13.41
C CYS A 33 16.48 17.60 11.98
N ASP A 34 15.55 17.97 11.09
CA ASP A 34 15.45 17.42 9.72
C ASP A 34 15.97 18.38 8.64
N CYS A 35 16.25 19.64 9.01
CA CYS A 35 16.92 20.58 8.11
C CYS A 35 18.42 20.26 7.99
N LEU A 36 19.00 20.58 6.83
CA LEU A 36 20.45 20.44 6.61
C LEU A 36 21.23 21.17 7.71
N GLY A 37 22.23 20.48 8.28
CA GLY A 37 23.06 21.02 9.36
C GLY A 37 22.40 21.04 10.75
N GLY A 38 21.26 20.37 10.94
CA GLY A 38 20.54 20.37 12.23
C GLY A 38 19.74 21.65 12.50
N GLY A 39 19.58 22.49 11.46
CA GLY A 39 18.84 23.74 11.48
C GLY A 39 19.50 24.85 12.30
N GLU A 40 19.28 26.09 11.89
CA GLU A 40 19.67 27.25 12.72
C GLU A 40 18.81 27.32 13.98
N LEU A 41 19.39 27.75 15.10
CA LEU A 41 18.62 28.15 16.28
C LEU A 41 17.87 29.45 16.00
N LEU A 42 16.54 29.38 16.10
CA LEU A 42 15.60 30.45 15.78
C LEU A 42 14.61 30.65 16.93
N CYS A 43 13.94 31.81 16.94
CA CYS A 43 12.81 32.02 17.82
C CYS A 43 11.56 31.27 17.33
N ALA A 44 10.57 31.06 18.21
CA ALA A 44 9.35 30.33 17.89
C ALA A 44 8.61 30.86 16.64
N ALA A 45 8.58 32.19 16.45
CA ALA A 45 7.91 32.80 15.30
C ALA A 45 8.62 32.48 13.97
N CYS A 46 9.94 32.63 13.93
CA CYS A 46 10.75 32.32 12.75
C CYS A 46 10.75 30.82 12.43
N THR A 47 10.78 29.96 13.46
CA THR A 47 10.64 28.51 13.28
C THR A 47 9.29 28.17 12.67
N LYS A 48 8.18 28.71 13.20
CA LYS A 48 6.86 28.47 12.61
C LYS A 48 6.75 28.94 11.17
N ASP A 49 7.28 30.13 10.88
CA ASP A 49 7.25 30.69 9.53
C ASP A 49 8.00 29.81 8.52
N GLY A 50 9.22 29.37 8.88
CA GLY A 50 10.02 28.47 8.05
C GLY A 50 9.39 27.09 7.83
N HIS A 51 8.57 26.61 8.76
CA HIS A 51 7.97 25.27 8.70
C HIS A 51 6.52 25.24 8.20
N ARG A 52 5.98 26.35 7.69
CA ARG A 52 4.61 26.37 7.12
C ARG A 52 4.42 25.35 6.00
N GLN A 53 5.45 25.14 5.18
CA GLN A 53 5.45 24.17 4.07
C GLN A 53 6.13 22.84 4.44
N LEU A 54 6.69 22.74 5.65
CA LEU A 54 7.39 21.57 6.16
C LEU A 54 6.85 21.18 7.54
N PRO A 55 5.53 20.96 7.67
CA PRO A 55 4.87 20.86 8.97
C PRO A 55 5.16 19.56 9.74
N PHE A 56 5.87 18.62 9.12
CA PHE A 56 6.21 17.31 9.69
C PHE A 56 7.68 17.22 10.15
N HIS A 57 8.46 18.30 10.00
CA HIS A 57 9.80 18.34 10.59
C HIS A 57 9.74 18.32 12.12
N ARG A 58 10.73 17.67 12.72
CA ARG A 58 10.87 17.48 14.17
C ARG A 58 11.65 18.64 14.76
N ILE A 59 11.12 19.21 15.84
CA ILE A 59 11.65 20.40 16.48
C ILE A 59 12.17 20.06 17.88
N GLN A 60 13.23 20.76 18.29
CA GLN A 60 13.73 20.75 19.65
C GLN A 60 13.84 22.17 20.19
N GLN A 61 13.57 22.32 21.48
CA GLN A 61 13.74 23.56 22.24
C GLN A 61 14.94 23.43 23.18
N TRP A 62 15.78 24.45 23.22
CA TRP A 62 16.88 24.58 24.17
C TRP A 62 16.35 24.95 25.56
N MET A 63 16.68 24.13 26.56
CA MET A 63 16.24 24.31 27.96
C MET A 63 17.34 24.93 28.84
N GLY A 64 18.40 25.49 28.25
CA GLY A 64 19.55 26.02 28.97
C GLY A 64 20.73 25.05 29.07
N THR A 65 20.46 23.77 29.33
CA THR A 65 21.48 22.72 29.45
C THR A 65 21.39 21.65 28.36
N SER A 66 20.19 21.39 27.84
CA SER A 66 19.94 20.34 26.85
C SER A 66 18.76 20.70 25.94
N PHE A 67 18.65 19.96 24.84
CA PHE A 67 17.49 20.04 23.96
C PHE A 67 16.38 19.11 24.42
N ARG A 68 15.16 19.66 24.48
CA ARG A 68 13.94 18.89 24.69
C ARG A 68 13.13 18.86 23.40
N ARG A 69 12.57 17.71 23.05
CA ARG A 69 11.63 17.59 21.92
C ARG A 69 10.39 18.46 22.17
N THR A 70 9.97 19.18 21.14
CA THR A 70 8.69 19.90 21.10
C THR A 70 8.06 19.69 19.74
N THR A 71 6.78 20.03 19.58
CA THR A 71 6.08 19.89 18.31
C THR A 71 5.67 21.23 17.75
N LEU A 72 5.57 21.32 16.41
CA LEU A 72 5.02 22.50 15.77
C LEU A 72 3.57 22.79 16.23
N LYS A 73 2.81 21.74 16.62
CA LYS A 73 1.49 21.86 17.26
C LYS A 73 1.57 22.64 18.59
N GLU A 74 2.48 22.26 19.49
CA GLU A 74 2.71 22.95 20.78
C GLU A 74 3.15 24.40 20.60
N MET A 75 3.92 24.68 19.54
CA MET A 75 4.31 26.05 19.19
C MET A 75 3.13 26.88 18.61
N GLY A 76 1.99 26.26 18.34
CA GLY A 76 0.79 26.88 17.78
C GLY A 76 0.77 26.95 16.25
N LEU A 77 1.58 26.16 15.55
CA LEU A 77 1.44 26.01 14.09
C LEU A 77 0.11 25.28 13.80
N ARG A 78 -0.64 25.80 12.83
CA ARG A 78 -1.84 25.16 12.29
C ARG A 78 -1.65 24.89 10.81
N ILE A 79 -1.90 23.66 10.40
CA ILE A 79 -1.92 23.22 9.00
C ILE A 79 -3.31 23.52 8.49
N GLN A 80 -3.46 24.63 7.77
CA GLN A 80 -4.70 24.87 7.07
C GLN A 80 -4.77 23.95 5.84
N LEU A 81 -5.96 23.74 5.28
CA LEU A 81 -6.19 23.07 4.00
C LEU A 81 -6.91 24.02 3.03
N GLY A 82 -6.70 23.82 1.73
CA GLY A 82 -7.34 24.59 0.67
C GLY A 82 -6.79 26.02 0.48
N HIS A 83 -7.10 26.65 -0.65
CA HIS A 83 -6.61 27.99 -1.04
C HIS A 83 -5.10 28.11 -1.30
N TRP A 84 -4.42 27.02 -1.72
CA TRP A 84 -2.98 27.04 -2.07
C TRP A 84 -2.65 27.89 -3.29
N HIS A 85 -3.67 28.16 -4.11
CA HIS A 85 -3.58 29.01 -5.29
C HIS A 85 -3.99 30.46 -5.02
N SER A 86 -4.46 30.78 -3.80
CA SER A 86 -4.87 32.13 -3.45
C SER A 86 -3.65 32.99 -3.06
N VAL A 87 -3.78 34.31 -3.25
CA VAL A 87 -2.73 35.29 -2.90
C VAL A 87 -2.38 35.24 -1.41
N SER A 88 -3.39 35.04 -0.54
CA SER A 88 -3.18 34.92 0.91
C SER A 88 -2.64 33.54 1.32
N GLY A 89 -2.79 32.52 0.45
CA GLY A 89 -2.53 31.13 0.78
C GLY A 89 -3.37 30.60 1.95
N ARG A 90 -4.46 31.29 2.31
CA ARG A 90 -5.24 31.03 3.54
C ARG A 90 -6.73 31.17 3.31
N CYS A 91 -7.50 30.38 4.03
CA CYS A 91 -8.94 30.35 4.01
C CYS A 91 -9.42 31.49 4.91
N PRO A 92 -10.36 32.33 4.47
CA PRO A 92 -10.95 33.35 5.33
C PRO A 92 -11.83 32.75 6.44
N LEU A 93 -12.33 31.53 6.24
CA LEU A 93 -13.19 30.80 7.18
C LEU A 93 -12.60 29.39 7.44
N PRO A 94 -11.51 29.29 8.23
CA PRO A 94 -10.94 28.00 8.59
C PRO A 94 -11.84 27.28 9.61
N GLU A 95 -12.08 25.99 9.38
CA GLU A 95 -12.79 25.12 10.32
C GLU A 95 -11.80 24.14 10.97
N PRO A 96 -11.65 24.12 12.29
CA PRO A 96 -10.78 23.15 12.94
C PRO A 96 -11.27 21.72 12.71
N ALA A 97 -10.32 20.80 12.56
CA ALA A 97 -10.62 19.38 12.56
C ALA A 97 -11.31 18.96 13.87
N ALA A 98 -12.13 17.90 13.80
CA ALA A 98 -12.90 17.44 14.95
C ALA A 98 -12.00 16.84 16.03
N GLY A 99 -11.99 17.46 17.21
CA GLY A 99 -11.12 17.12 18.33
C GLY A 99 -9.75 17.80 18.26
N GLU A 100 -8.99 17.74 19.34
CA GLU A 100 -7.70 18.44 19.42
C GLU A 100 -6.51 17.61 18.90
N ASP A 101 -6.71 16.32 18.60
CA ASP A 101 -5.63 15.37 18.35
C ASP A 101 -5.66 14.75 16.95
N PHE A 102 -5.56 15.60 15.92
CA PHE A 102 -5.34 15.09 14.57
C PHE A 102 -3.92 14.50 14.48
N VAL A 103 -3.82 13.26 14.00
CA VAL A 103 -2.55 12.54 13.85
C VAL A 103 -2.19 12.37 12.38
N ILE A 104 -0.97 12.75 12.01
CA ILE A 104 -0.41 12.50 10.68
C ILE A 104 0.74 11.50 10.79
N ILE A 105 0.68 10.44 9.99
CA ILE A 105 1.77 9.49 9.80
C ILE A 105 2.59 9.98 8.59
N ASP A 106 3.87 10.23 8.81
CA ASP A 106 4.83 10.68 7.79
C ASP A 106 6.12 9.85 7.83
N ASN A 107 7.02 10.07 6.88
CA ASN A 107 8.34 9.43 6.83
C ASN A 107 9.27 9.81 7.99
N LEU A 108 9.00 10.90 8.70
CA LEU A 108 9.78 11.35 9.86
C LEU A 108 9.19 10.89 11.20
N GLY A 109 8.02 10.23 11.17
CA GLY A 109 7.35 9.70 12.35
C GLY A 109 5.84 9.93 12.35
N VAL A 110 5.27 9.94 13.56
CA VAL A 110 3.85 10.10 13.86
C VAL A 110 3.67 11.45 14.56
N HIS A 111 2.99 12.38 13.89
CA HIS A 111 2.90 13.78 14.29
C HIS A 111 1.50 14.11 14.79
N HIS A 112 1.38 14.67 15.98
CA HIS A 112 0.16 15.36 16.40
C HIS A 112 0.19 16.77 15.82
N VAL A 113 -0.88 17.16 15.13
CA VAL A 113 -0.96 18.44 14.41
C VAL A 113 -2.28 19.15 14.72
N ASN A 114 -2.26 20.48 14.64
CA ASN A 114 -3.48 21.26 14.52
C ASN A 114 -3.80 21.38 13.03
N LEU A 115 -4.97 20.88 12.61
CA LEU A 115 -5.39 20.92 11.22
C LEU A 115 -6.70 21.70 11.08
N ASP A 116 -6.74 22.60 10.11
CA ASP A 116 -7.92 23.40 9.77
C ASP A 116 -8.36 23.08 8.34
N TYR A 117 -9.61 22.66 8.16
CA TYR A 117 -10.26 22.57 6.86
C TYR A 117 -10.62 23.95 6.32
N CYS A 118 -10.72 24.06 5.00
CA CYS A 118 -11.39 25.17 4.35
C CYS A 118 -12.90 25.04 4.54
N GLY A 119 -13.50 25.98 5.27
CA GLY A 119 -14.95 26.08 5.52
C GLY A 119 -15.68 27.12 4.67
N CYS A 120 -15.01 27.82 3.76
CA CYS A 120 -15.65 28.84 2.92
C CYS A 120 -16.51 28.26 1.77
N GLY A 121 -16.53 26.94 1.60
CA GLY A 121 -17.25 26.24 0.53
C GLY A 121 -16.42 25.91 -0.72
N GLU A 122 -15.35 26.66 -1.01
CA GLU A 122 -14.49 26.42 -2.20
C GLU A 122 -13.64 25.14 -2.09
N GLY A 123 -13.34 24.69 -0.86
CA GLY A 123 -12.50 23.54 -0.59
C GLY A 123 -13.14 22.19 -0.96
N GLY A 124 -14.47 22.13 -1.10
CA GLY A 124 -15.22 20.89 -1.28
C GLY A 124 -15.18 19.97 -0.05
N LEU A 125 -15.45 18.68 -0.25
CA LEU A 125 -15.49 17.68 0.82
C LEU A 125 -14.16 17.59 1.59
N ARG A 126 -14.22 17.40 2.91
CA ARG A 126 -13.03 17.26 3.80
C ARG A 126 -12.02 16.22 3.28
N THR A 127 -12.50 15.07 2.80
CA THR A 127 -11.65 14.02 2.19
C THR A 127 -10.90 14.52 0.95
N VAL A 128 -11.56 15.29 0.10
CA VAL A 128 -10.94 15.86 -1.11
C VAL A 128 -9.87 16.88 -0.73
N GLN A 129 -10.12 17.70 0.30
CA GLN A 129 -9.13 18.67 0.81
C GLN A 129 -7.86 17.97 1.30
N LEU A 130 -7.99 16.88 2.07
CA LEU A 130 -6.85 16.08 2.51
C LEU A 130 -6.08 15.47 1.32
N LEU A 131 -6.80 14.86 0.37
CA LEU A 131 -6.19 14.24 -0.81
C LEU A 131 -5.44 15.28 -1.67
N ARG A 132 -5.98 16.50 -1.81
CA ARG A 132 -5.32 17.62 -2.50
C ARG A 132 -4.07 18.09 -1.77
N ALA A 133 -4.05 18.00 -0.43
CA ALA A 133 -2.87 18.21 0.39
C ALA A 133 -1.93 16.99 0.46
N GLN A 134 -2.15 15.96 -0.36
CA GLN A 134 -1.38 14.71 -0.37
C GLN A 134 -1.40 13.97 0.97
N ILE A 135 -2.52 14.05 1.69
CA ILE A 135 -2.79 13.31 2.91
C ILE A 135 -3.94 12.35 2.62
N TRP A 136 -3.73 11.07 2.88
CA TRP A 136 -4.76 10.05 2.83
C TRP A 136 -5.44 9.98 4.20
N GLY A 137 -6.75 10.18 4.28
CA GLY A 137 -7.50 10.06 5.54
C GLY A 137 -7.79 8.60 5.87
N ALA A 138 -7.74 8.23 7.15
CA ALA A 138 -8.09 6.87 7.61
C ALA A 138 -9.61 6.58 7.55
N THR A 139 -10.43 7.61 7.47
CA THR A 139 -11.88 7.55 7.27
C THR A 139 -12.32 8.63 6.29
N THR A 140 -13.47 8.45 5.67
CA THR A 140 -14.06 9.41 4.73
C THR A 140 -14.92 10.46 5.44
N THR A 141 -15.46 10.14 6.61
CA THR A 141 -16.25 11.05 7.46
C THR A 141 -15.42 11.46 8.67
N ASN A 142 -15.22 12.77 8.85
CA ASN A 142 -14.48 13.37 9.98
C ASN A 142 -13.19 12.62 10.36
N PRO A 143 -12.23 12.51 9.44
CA PRO A 143 -10.96 11.85 9.74
C PRO A 143 -10.22 12.56 10.87
N ARG A 144 -9.64 11.76 11.77
CA ARG A 144 -8.75 12.20 12.86
C ARG A 144 -7.31 11.71 12.67
N THR A 145 -7.10 10.82 11.70
CA THR A 145 -5.80 10.26 11.36
C THR A 145 -5.64 10.34 9.85
N GLY A 146 -4.46 10.72 9.40
CA GLY A 146 -4.07 10.63 8.00
C GLY A 146 -2.64 10.16 7.82
N ALA A 147 -2.30 9.67 6.64
CA ALA A 147 -0.94 9.33 6.24
C ALA A 147 -0.55 10.14 5.01
N THR A 148 0.66 10.68 4.97
CA THR A 148 1.15 11.39 3.79
C THR A 148 1.28 10.42 2.60
N PHE A 149 1.09 10.91 1.37
CA PHE A 149 1.31 10.11 0.18
C PHE A 149 2.78 9.64 0.09
N SER A 150 3.70 10.41 0.69
CA SER A 150 5.12 10.09 0.75
C SER A 150 5.36 8.81 1.57
N VAL A 151 4.78 8.70 2.77
CA VAL A 151 4.95 7.49 3.60
C VAL A 151 4.27 6.26 3.00
N LEU A 152 3.07 6.42 2.40
CA LEU A 152 2.38 5.32 1.71
C LEU A 152 3.18 4.82 0.51
N ARG A 153 3.80 5.73 -0.26
CA ARG A 153 4.69 5.38 -1.37
C ARG A 153 5.95 4.68 -0.89
N ARG A 154 6.61 5.22 0.15
CA ARG A 154 7.83 4.63 0.73
C ARG A 154 7.55 3.21 1.22
N PHE A 155 6.46 3.02 1.96
CA PHE A 155 6.05 1.70 2.41
C PHE A 155 5.77 0.75 1.25
N GLN A 156 5.02 1.20 0.23
CA GLN A 156 4.73 0.37 -0.94
C GLN A 156 6.02 -0.11 -1.62
N LEU A 157 7.00 0.77 -1.85
CA LEU A 157 8.29 0.40 -2.43
C LEU A 157 9.06 -0.58 -1.54
N LEU A 158 9.22 -0.26 -0.26
CA LEU A 158 9.95 -1.12 0.67
C LEU A 158 9.32 -2.51 0.80
N SER A 159 7.98 -2.58 0.82
CA SER A 159 7.27 -3.86 0.87
C SER A 159 7.51 -4.75 -0.36
N CYS A 160 7.83 -4.15 -1.51
CA CYS A 160 8.22 -4.88 -2.72
C CYS A 160 9.70 -5.30 -2.70
N GLU A 161 10.59 -4.42 -2.24
CA GLU A 161 12.04 -4.66 -2.27
C GLU A 161 12.52 -5.61 -1.16
N SER A 162 12.07 -5.40 0.08
CA SER A 162 12.59 -6.14 1.25
C SER A 162 11.56 -7.07 1.91
N LYS A 163 10.35 -7.16 1.36
CA LYS A 163 9.22 -7.90 1.96
C LYS A 163 8.91 -7.42 3.40
N CYS A 164 9.23 -6.17 3.71
CA CYS A 164 8.97 -5.57 5.01
C CYS A 164 7.48 -5.63 5.35
N SER A 165 7.15 -6.14 6.54
CA SER A 165 5.78 -6.16 7.02
C SER A 165 5.30 -4.75 7.36
N VAL A 166 3.98 -4.54 7.30
CA VAL A 166 3.39 -3.25 7.71
C VAL A 166 3.69 -2.97 9.19
N LEU A 167 3.73 -4.02 10.02
CA LEU A 167 4.00 -3.92 11.45
C LEU A 167 5.41 -3.38 11.72
N GLU A 168 6.43 -3.99 11.13
CA GLU A 168 7.83 -3.58 11.32
C GLU A 168 8.06 -2.15 10.82
N PHE A 169 7.48 -1.81 9.66
CA PHE A 169 7.57 -0.46 9.12
C PHE A 169 6.91 0.57 10.05
N TYR A 170 5.68 0.29 10.49
CA TYR A 170 4.95 1.19 11.39
C TYR A 170 5.65 1.33 12.75
N GLN A 171 6.13 0.24 13.33
CA GLN A 171 6.87 0.28 14.59
C GLN A 171 8.15 1.09 14.48
N THR A 172 8.84 1.04 13.33
CA THR A 172 10.01 1.88 13.06
C THR A 172 9.63 3.36 13.11
N LEU A 173 8.56 3.78 12.41
CA LEU A 173 8.06 5.16 12.45
C LEU A 173 7.61 5.61 13.85
N ALA A 174 6.94 4.71 14.59
CA ALA A 174 6.54 4.98 15.96
C ALA A 174 7.76 5.20 16.88
N ARG A 175 8.81 4.38 16.72
CA ARG A 175 10.07 4.51 17.47
C ARG A 175 10.88 5.74 17.09
N GLU A 176 10.85 6.18 15.84
CA GLU A 176 11.45 7.46 15.43
C GLU A 176 10.81 8.63 16.19
N THR A 177 9.50 8.52 16.48
CA THR A 177 8.73 9.52 17.24
C THR A 177 8.99 9.41 18.74
N ASP A 178 8.95 8.19 19.28
CA ASP A 178 9.17 7.89 20.69
C ASP A 178 9.75 6.47 20.84
N ASN A 179 11.08 6.38 20.91
CA ASN A 179 11.79 5.10 20.95
C ASN A 179 11.52 4.32 22.25
N LEU A 180 11.15 5.02 23.32
CA LEU A 180 10.90 4.43 24.64
C LEU A 180 9.42 4.07 24.85
N HIS A 181 8.55 4.37 23.89
CA HIS A 181 7.11 4.08 23.92
C HIS A 181 6.40 4.63 25.17
N PHE A 182 6.84 5.77 25.69
CA PHE A 182 6.16 6.43 26.81
C PHE A 182 4.78 6.96 26.41
N LYS A 183 4.58 7.32 25.13
CA LYS A 183 3.32 7.84 24.60
C LYS A 183 2.45 6.72 24.00
N LYS A 184 1.44 6.27 24.76
CA LYS A 184 0.44 5.27 24.31
C LYS A 184 -0.41 5.76 23.12
N ASP A 185 -0.56 7.07 22.95
CA ASP A 185 -1.47 7.66 21.95
C ASP A 185 -0.96 7.58 20.50
N THR A 186 0.25 7.06 20.30
CA THR A 186 0.91 6.90 18.99
C THR A 186 0.48 5.64 18.24
N VAL A 187 -0.43 4.81 18.77
CA VAL A 187 -0.88 3.60 18.08
C VAL A 187 -1.97 3.93 17.06
N ARG A 188 -1.61 3.90 15.78
CA ARG A 188 -2.47 4.10 14.59
C ARG A 188 -2.22 3.02 13.52
N TYR A 189 -1.81 1.84 13.96
CA TYR A 189 -1.43 0.72 13.07
C TYR A 189 -2.60 0.27 12.19
N ASN A 190 -3.80 0.14 12.75
CA ASN A 190 -4.99 -0.32 12.03
C ASN A 190 -5.41 0.70 10.96
N GLU A 191 -5.32 1.98 11.28
CA GLU A 191 -5.54 3.09 10.36
C GLU A 191 -4.51 3.06 9.23
N PHE A 192 -3.23 2.89 9.54
CA PHE A 192 -2.17 2.79 8.55
C PHE A 192 -2.36 1.58 7.61
N MET A 193 -2.74 0.43 8.16
CA MET A 193 -3.10 -0.78 7.40
C MET A 193 -4.23 -0.51 6.41
N ARG A 194 -5.30 0.15 6.87
CA ARG A 194 -6.44 0.52 6.01
C ARG A 194 -6.01 1.45 4.88
N MET A 195 -5.35 2.56 5.21
CA MET A 195 -4.87 3.53 4.22
C MET A 195 -3.93 2.89 3.20
N THR A 196 -3.08 1.95 3.63
CA THR A 196 -2.20 1.18 2.74
C THR A 196 -2.98 0.31 1.75
N ARG A 197 -4.03 -0.38 2.21
CA ARG A 197 -4.90 -1.21 1.34
C ARG A 197 -5.60 -0.35 0.30
N GLU A 198 -6.21 0.74 0.73
CA GLU A 198 -6.92 1.69 -0.14
C GLU A 198 -5.97 2.34 -1.16
N TRP A 199 -4.80 2.81 -0.68
CA TRP A 199 -3.76 3.38 -1.53
C TRP A 199 -3.34 2.42 -2.64
N ARG A 200 -3.06 1.16 -2.30
CA ARG A 200 -2.67 0.14 -3.29
C ARG A 200 -3.77 -0.10 -4.32
N ASN A 201 -5.03 -0.18 -3.89
CA ASN A 201 -6.18 -0.36 -4.78
C ASN A 201 -6.33 0.82 -5.76
N VAL A 202 -6.32 2.06 -5.27
CA VAL A 202 -6.46 3.24 -6.12
C VAL A 202 -5.26 3.41 -7.05
N ARG A 203 -4.04 3.05 -6.61
CA ARG A 203 -2.85 3.03 -7.47
C ARG A 203 -2.97 2.01 -8.60
N MET A 204 -3.53 0.83 -8.33
CA MET A 204 -3.83 -0.17 -9.34
C MET A 204 -4.84 0.35 -10.37
N LEU A 205 -5.98 0.89 -9.92
CA LEU A 205 -7.01 1.48 -10.77
C LEU A 205 -6.46 2.62 -11.64
N LYS A 206 -5.64 3.50 -11.04
CA LYS A 206 -4.95 4.59 -11.76
C LYS A 206 -4.05 4.04 -12.86
N ARG A 207 -3.23 3.02 -12.57
CA ARG A 207 -2.31 2.41 -13.55
C ARG A 207 -3.06 1.74 -14.71
N ALA A 208 -4.21 1.14 -14.43
CA ALA A 208 -5.08 0.55 -15.44
C ALA A 208 -5.96 1.59 -16.18
N GLY A 209 -5.80 2.90 -15.89
CA GLY A 209 -6.55 3.97 -16.54
C GLY A 209 -8.06 3.97 -16.24
N ARG A 210 -8.51 3.29 -15.17
CA ARG A 210 -9.94 3.12 -14.87
C ARG A 210 -10.65 4.42 -14.48
N GLY A 211 -9.90 5.47 -14.13
CA GLY A 211 -10.45 6.80 -13.87
C GLY A 211 -10.90 7.56 -15.11
N HIS A 212 -10.63 7.06 -16.32
CA HIS A 212 -11.05 7.67 -17.58
C HIS A 212 -12.26 6.98 -18.23
N GLU A 213 -12.77 5.93 -17.61
CA GLU A 213 -13.98 5.24 -18.08
C GLU A 213 -15.22 6.09 -17.77
N ALA A 214 -16.13 6.23 -18.75
CA ALA A 214 -17.30 7.12 -18.64
C ALA A 214 -18.21 6.78 -17.44
N ASP A 215 -18.38 5.48 -17.15
CA ASP A 215 -19.19 4.98 -16.03
C ASP A 215 -18.34 4.71 -14.76
N GLY A 216 -17.11 5.24 -14.72
CA GLY A 216 -16.17 5.07 -13.61
C GLY A 216 -15.70 3.64 -13.40
N ILE A 217 -15.24 3.37 -12.17
CA ILE A 217 -14.60 2.09 -11.82
C ILE A 217 -15.58 0.91 -11.77
N ALA A 218 -16.89 1.17 -11.72
CA ALA A 218 -17.92 0.14 -11.57
C ALA A 218 -17.98 -0.82 -12.78
N ARG A 219 -17.60 -0.37 -13.98
CA ARG A 219 -17.52 -1.21 -15.20
C ARG A 219 -16.17 -1.89 -15.41
N THR A 220 -15.28 -1.86 -14.41
CA THR A 220 -13.98 -2.54 -14.51
C THR A 220 -14.20 -4.02 -14.78
N GLN A 221 -13.80 -4.46 -15.97
CA GLN A 221 -13.98 -5.84 -16.41
C GLN A 221 -13.09 -6.79 -15.59
N PRO A 222 -13.46 -8.07 -15.45
CA PRO A 222 -12.62 -9.05 -14.81
C PRO A 222 -11.21 -9.07 -15.41
N GLY A 223 -10.20 -8.94 -14.57
CA GLY A 223 -8.80 -8.96 -14.97
C GLY A 223 -8.30 -7.71 -15.68
N ALA A 224 -9.12 -6.67 -15.84
CA ALA A 224 -8.75 -5.45 -16.58
C ALA A 224 -7.58 -4.67 -15.95
N CYS A 225 -7.32 -4.87 -14.66
CA CYS A 225 -6.18 -4.26 -13.96
C CYS A 225 -4.96 -5.20 -13.86
N ALA A 226 -5.03 -6.42 -14.40
CA ALA A 226 -3.92 -7.35 -14.38
C ALA A 226 -2.86 -6.97 -15.42
N LEU A 227 -1.58 -7.05 -15.03
CA LEU A 227 -0.48 -6.88 -15.97
C LEU A 227 -0.29 -8.19 -16.75
N LEU A 228 -0.54 -8.14 -18.06
CA LEU A 228 -0.29 -9.27 -18.94
C LEU A 228 1.21 -9.49 -19.12
N CYS A 229 1.61 -10.75 -19.26
CA CYS A 229 3.00 -11.06 -19.59
C CYS A 229 3.35 -10.58 -21.00
N PRO A 230 4.30 -9.64 -21.17
CA PRO A 230 4.56 -9.01 -22.47
C PRO A 230 5.14 -9.97 -23.51
N ALA A 231 5.82 -11.03 -23.05
CA ALA A 231 6.44 -12.04 -23.91
C ALA A 231 5.55 -13.26 -24.18
N CYS A 232 4.43 -13.41 -23.47
CA CYS A 232 3.42 -14.42 -23.81
C CYS A 232 2.64 -13.94 -25.07
N PRO A 233 2.12 -14.83 -25.92
CA PRO A 233 1.45 -14.46 -27.18
C PRO A 233 0.08 -13.78 -26.92
N HIS A 234 -0.17 -12.66 -27.61
CA HIS A 234 -1.41 -11.88 -27.53
C HIS A 234 -1.88 -11.47 -28.93
N PRO A 235 -2.90 -12.16 -29.48
CA PRO A 235 -3.50 -11.79 -30.76
C PRO A 235 -3.93 -10.32 -30.80
N GLY A 236 -3.63 -9.63 -31.90
CA GLY A 236 -3.92 -8.20 -32.08
C GLY A 236 -3.02 -7.24 -31.29
N LYS A 237 -2.05 -7.74 -30.50
CA LYS A 237 -1.09 -6.90 -29.75
C LYS A 237 0.36 -7.13 -30.16
N ASN A 238 0.85 -8.37 -30.04
CA ASN A 238 2.26 -8.71 -30.26
C ASN A 238 2.47 -9.91 -31.20
N LEU A 239 1.41 -10.32 -31.92
CA LEU A 239 1.47 -11.37 -32.94
C LEU A 239 1.33 -10.78 -34.35
N PRO A 240 2.03 -11.34 -35.36
CA PRO A 240 1.85 -10.91 -36.75
C PRO A 240 0.45 -11.28 -37.25
N PRO A 241 -0.19 -10.51 -38.18
CA PRO A 241 -1.58 -10.75 -38.60
C PRO A 241 -1.92 -12.16 -39.10
N ASN A 242 -0.94 -12.88 -39.66
CA ASN A 242 -1.07 -14.23 -40.21
C ASN A 242 -0.45 -15.32 -39.32
N TRP A 243 -0.27 -15.06 -38.02
CA TRP A 243 0.32 -15.99 -37.06
C TRP A 243 -0.37 -17.38 -37.05
N GLU A 244 -1.66 -17.43 -37.39
CA GLU A 244 -2.46 -18.66 -37.46
C GLU A 244 -1.99 -19.62 -38.56
N ASN A 245 -1.48 -19.06 -39.67
CA ASN A 245 -1.04 -19.78 -40.87
C ASN A 245 0.43 -20.18 -40.81
N ALA A 246 1.08 -20.05 -39.66
CA ALA A 246 2.48 -20.41 -39.50
C ALA A 246 2.75 -21.88 -39.90
N PRO A 247 3.91 -22.18 -40.53
CA PRO A 247 4.35 -23.55 -40.79
C PRO A 247 4.30 -24.41 -39.53
N LEU A 248 4.06 -25.71 -39.69
CA LEU A 248 3.84 -26.61 -38.55
C LEU A 248 5.00 -26.56 -37.55
N GLU A 249 6.23 -26.53 -38.05
CA GLU A 249 7.46 -26.42 -37.26
C GLU A 249 7.61 -25.10 -36.49
N LEU A 250 6.89 -24.03 -36.84
CA LEU A 250 7.00 -22.72 -36.17
C LEU A 250 5.80 -22.37 -35.28
N ARG A 251 4.70 -23.14 -35.36
CA ARG A 251 3.46 -22.86 -34.60
C ARG A 251 3.67 -22.82 -33.08
N PHE A 252 4.67 -23.53 -32.55
CA PHE A 252 4.97 -23.55 -31.12
C PHE A 252 5.41 -22.18 -30.56
N ILE A 253 5.89 -21.28 -31.43
CA ILE A 253 6.28 -19.91 -31.06
C ILE A 253 5.04 -19.11 -30.64
N TYR A 254 3.88 -19.40 -31.22
CA TYR A 254 2.61 -18.71 -30.97
C TYR A 254 1.72 -19.42 -29.95
N ALA A 255 2.23 -20.45 -29.27
CA ALA A 255 1.48 -21.18 -28.26
C ALA A 255 1.63 -20.54 -26.87
N LEU A 256 0.55 -20.54 -26.09
CA LEU A 256 0.58 -20.09 -24.70
C LEU A 256 1.02 -21.23 -23.79
N PHE A 257 2.06 -20.98 -23.00
CA PHE A 257 2.56 -21.94 -22.01
C PHE A 257 2.06 -21.54 -20.62
N VAL A 258 1.29 -22.43 -20.01
CA VAL A 258 0.60 -22.21 -18.75
C VAL A 258 1.13 -23.18 -17.70
N ALA A 259 1.44 -22.66 -16.52
CA ALA A 259 1.82 -23.44 -15.35
C ALA A 259 0.72 -23.32 -14.31
N ILE A 260 0.38 -24.44 -13.69
CA ILE A 260 -0.58 -24.50 -12.58
C ILE A 260 0.19 -24.90 -11.33
N ASP A 261 0.07 -24.10 -10.27
CA ASP A 261 0.80 -24.29 -9.01
C ASP A 261 -0.02 -23.82 -7.80
N ALA A 262 0.33 -24.29 -6.61
CA ALA A 262 -0.29 -23.90 -5.35
C ALA A 262 0.72 -23.48 -4.29
N ASN A 263 0.32 -22.53 -3.45
CA ASN A 263 1.11 -22.00 -2.35
C ASN A 263 0.35 -22.13 -1.02
N PHE A 264 0.80 -23.08 -0.19
CA PHE A 264 0.26 -23.36 1.14
C PHE A 264 0.83 -22.51 2.28
N ARG A 265 1.72 -21.56 1.97
CA ARG A 265 2.24 -20.58 2.95
C ARG A 265 1.35 -19.35 3.04
N LEU A 266 0.62 -19.02 1.98
CA LEU A 266 -0.31 -17.90 1.98
C LEU A 266 -1.69 -18.35 2.49
N LYS A 267 -1.84 -18.37 3.81
CA LYS A 267 -3.07 -18.78 4.49
C LYS A 267 -3.91 -17.56 4.87
N ARG A 268 -5.22 -17.68 4.72
CA ARG A 268 -6.19 -16.70 5.23
C ARG A 268 -6.81 -17.27 6.51
N LYS A 269 -6.60 -16.59 7.64
CA LYS A 269 -7.30 -16.91 8.90
C LYS A 269 -8.79 -16.65 8.75
N ASP A 270 -9.60 -17.34 9.55
CA ASP A 270 -11.03 -17.04 9.61
C ASP A 270 -11.25 -15.56 9.94
N VAL A 271 -12.01 -14.90 9.07
CA VAL A 271 -12.42 -13.50 9.27
C VAL A 271 -13.83 -13.46 9.82
N SER A 272 -14.19 -12.31 10.39
CA SER A 272 -15.47 -12.16 11.07
C SER A 272 -16.69 -12.21 10.13
N SER A 273 -16.63 -11.57 8.95
CA SER A 273 -17.55 -11.74 7.81
C SER A 273 -17.06 -10.90 6.60
N GLU A 274 -17.56 -11.19 5.39
CA GLU A 274 -17.24 -10.41 4.17
C GLU A 274 -17.86 -9.01 4.20
N GLU A 275 -18.98 -8.80 4.91
CA GLU A 275 -19.58 -7.47 5.08
C GLU A 275 -18.69 -6.56 5.95
N ARG A 276 -17.94 -7.14 6.89
CA ARG A 276 -17.03 -6.41 7.78
C ARG A 276 -15.65 -6.19 7.19
N ASP A 277 -15.20 -7.05 6.27
CA ASP A 277 -13.91 -6.93 5.58
C ASP A 277 -14.04 -7.24 4.08
N PRO A 278 -14.74 -6.39 3.31
CA PRO A 278 -14.96 -6.64 1.90
C PRO A 278 -13.66 -6.48 1.10
N GLY A 279 -13.53 -7.29 0.05
CA GLY A 279 -12.50 -7.08 -0.96
C GLY A 279 -12.72 -5.76 -1.73
N LEU A 280 -11.64 -5.00 -1.95
CA LEU A 280 -11.70 -3.67 -2.60
C LEU A 280 -11.77 -3.72 -4.13
N GLY A 281 -11.54 -4.89 -4.74
CA GLY A 281 -11.40 -5.04 -6.19
C GLY A 281 -11.52 -6.50 -6.62
N ASN A 282 -12.59 -7.15 -6.17
CA ASN A 282 -12.89 -8.55 -6.45
C ASN A 282 -12.90 -8.80 -7.95
N GLY A 283 -12.05 -9.71 -8.43
CA GLY A 283 -11.95 -10.03 -9.85
C GLY A 283 -11.27 -8.98 -10.74
N TRP A 284 -10.82 -7.82 -10.25
CA TRP A 284 -10.30 -6.77 -11.14
C TRP A 284 -8.88 -7.03 -11.66
N ALA A 285 -8.09 -7.86 -10.99
CA ALA A 285 -6.69 -8.12 -11.35
C ALA A 285 -6.39 -9.63 -11.43
N PHE A 286 -5.45 -10.12 -10.62
CA PHE A 286 -4.98 -11.51 -10.67
C PHE A 286 -5.90 -12.49 -9.93
N ILE A 287 -6.54 -12.04 -8.85
CA ILE A 287 -7.44 -12.88 -8.05
C ILE A 287 -8.79 -12.98 -8.76
N CYS A 288 -9.39 -14.17 -8.74
CA CYS A 288 -10.73 -14.44 -9.24
C CYS A 288 -11.78 -13.57 -8.53
N ASP A 289 -12.97 -13.47 -9.13
CA ASP A 289 -14.13 -12.99 -8.40
C ASP A 289 -14.46 -13.98 -7.28
N VAL A 290 -14.39 -13.53 -6.02
CA VAL A 290 -14.53 -14.42 -4.86
C VAL A 290 -15.93 -15.02 -4.78
N GLN A 291 -16.96 -14.24 -5.11
CA GLN A 291 -18.34 -14.71 -5.02
C GLN A 291 -18.61 -15.80 -6.06
N ALA A 292 -18.34 -15.51 -7.34
CA ALA A 292 -18.54 -16.46 -8.43
C ALA A 292 -17.67 -17.73 -8.26
N TYR A 293 -16.49 -17.58 -7.69
CA TYR A 293 -15.61 -18.71 -7.37
C TYR A 293 -16.17 -19.57 -6.24
N MET A 294 -16.59 -18.97 -5.12
CA MET A 294 -17.12 -19.73 -3.99
C MET A 294 -18.47 -20.39 -4.31
N GLU A 295 -19.30 -19.76 -5.15
CA GLU A 295 -20.52 -20.39 -5.69
C GLU A 295 -20.18 -21.64 -6.52
N HIS A 296 -19.15 -21.58 -7.36
CA HIS A 296 -18.67 -22.74 -8.12
C HIS A 296 -18.15 -23.85 -7.20
N VAL A 297 -17.31 -23.50 -6.22
CA VAL A 297 -16.75 -24.45 -5.25
C VAL A 297 -17.85 -25.10 -4.42
N GLY A 298 -18.84 -24.33 -3.94
CA GLY A 298 -19.97 -24.84 -3.19
C GLY A 298 -20.85 -25.79 -4.00
N LYS A 299 -21.16 -25.43 -5.26
CA LYS A 299 -21.94 -26.29 -6.17
C LYS A 299 -21.26 -27.63 -6.44
N HIS A 300 -19.92 -27.65 -6.52
CA HIS A 300 -19.15 -28.85 -6.83
C HIS A 300 -18.42 -29.44 -5.61
N TRP A 301 -18.82 -29.06 -4.40
CA TRP A 301 -18.10 -29.44 -3.19
C TRP A 301 -18.01 -30.94 -2.97
N ASN A 302 -19.07 -31.67 -3.32
CA ASN A 302 -19.17 -33.11 -3.07
C ASN A 302 -18.58 -33.99 -4.19
N TYR A 303 -18.04 -33.39 -5.26
CA TYR A 303 -17.35 -34.18 -6.29
C TYR A 303 -16.05 -34.74 -5.72
N LYS A 304 -15.96 -36.07 -5.70
CA LYS A 304 -14.76 -36.79 -5.28
C LYS A 304 -13.72 -36.71 -6.40
N GLN A 305 -12.54 -36.24 -6.04
CA GLN A 305 -11.40 -36.23 -6.93
C GLN A 305 -10.87 -37.66 -7.09
N GLU A 306 -10.72 -38.11 -8.34
CA GLU A 306 -10.04 -39.37 -8.63
C GLU A 306 -8.56 -39.27 -8.26
N ARG A 307 -8.04 -40.34 -7.67
CA ARG A 307 -6.65 -40.39 -7.24
C ARG A 307 -5.74 -40.53 -8.46
N SER A 308 -4.72 -39.68 -8.55
CA SER A 308 -3.72 -39.79 -9.61
C SER A 308 -2.93 -41.10 -9.50
N HIS A 309 -2.83 -41.84 -10.60
CA HIS A 309 -2.00 -43.06 -10.69
C HIS A 309 -0.56 -42.77 -11.16
N CYS A 310 -0.28 -41.55 -11.59
CA CYS A 310 1.06 -41.05 -11.87
C CYS A 310 1.75 -40.57 -10.58
N VAL A 311 3.08 -40.70 -10.51
CA VAL A 311 4.04 -40.36 -9.42
C VAL A 311 3.40 -39.79 -8.15
N ALA A 312 3.59 -40.47 -7.01
CA ALA A 312 3.02 -40.09 -5.71
C ALA A 312 3.30 -38.61 -5.35
N HIS A 313 2.28 -37.77 -5.53
CA HIS A 313 2.31 -36.36 -5.20
C HIS A 313 1.43 -36.16 -3.97
N ASP A 314 2.05 -36.16 -2.78
CA ASP A 314 1.34 -36.07 -1.49
C ASP A 314 0.35 -34.88 -1.38
N ALA A 315 0.57 -33.80 -2.14
CA ALA A 315 -0.32 -32.62 -2.14
C ALA A 315 -1.64 -32.86 -2.91
N VAL A 316 -1.59 -33.68 -3.95
CA VAL A 316 -2.74 -34.10 -4.78
C VAL A 316 -3.38 -35.37 -4.20
N ASP A 317 -2.57 -36.26 -3.61
CA ASP A 317 -3.00 -37.53 -3.01
C ASP A 317 -3.69 -37.37 -1.65
N LYS A 318 -3.49 -36.25 -0.95
CA LYS A 318 -4.09 -35.95 0.36
C LYS A 318 -4.60 -34.50 0.43
N PRO A 319 -5.61 -34.11 -0.38
CA PRO A 319 -6.13 -32.76 -0.39
C PRO A 319 -6.85 -32.40 0.92
N ASP A 320 -7.30 -33.39 1.70
CA ASP A 320 -8.10 -33.23 2.92
C ASP A 320 -7.29 -32.87 4.18
N ARG A 321 -6.11 -32.23 4.05
CA ARG A 321 -5.40 -31.69 5.21
C ARG A 321 -6.09 -30.42 5.70
N GLU A 322 -7.05 -30.58 6.61
CA GLU A 322 -7.68 -29.48 7.31
C GLU A 322 -6.63 -28.59 8.02
N ALA A 323 -6.64 -27.31 7.67
CA ALA A 323 -6.00 -26.29 8.48
C ALA A 323 -7.06 -25.71 9.42
N ARG A 324 -7.08 -26.17 10.68
CA ARG A 324 -8.02 -25.67 11.70
C ARG A 324 -7.84 -24.15 11.90
N GLY A 325 -8.93 -23.39 11.87
CA GLY A 325 -8.95 -21.95 12.11
C GLY A 325 -8.53 -21.06 10.93
N THR A 326 -8.59 -21.59 9.70
CA THR A 326 -8.32 -20.84 8.48
C THR A 326 -9.44 -20.98 7.46
N ALA A 327 -9.89 -19.84 6.91
CA ALA A 327 -10.85 -19.79 5.81
C ALA A 327 -10.24 -20.30 4.49
N SER A 328 -8.91 -20.20 4.35
CA SER A 328 -8.15 -20.67 3.19
C SER A 328 -6.82 -21.27 3.62
N SER A 329 -6.57 -22.51 3.21
CA SER A 329 -5.37 -23.29 3.50
C SER A 329 -4.16 -22.92 2.64
N GLY A 330 -4.39 -22.18 1.55
CA GLY A 330 -3.39 -21.77 0.57
C GLY A 330 -4.05 -21.05 -0.60
N ILE A 331 -3.27 -20.72 -1.62
CA ILE A 331 -3.81 -20.22 -2.90
C ILE A 331 -3.37 -21.13 -4.05
N GLY A 332 -4.24 -21.33 -5.03
CA GLY A 332 -3.87 -21.83 -6.34
C GLY A 332 -3.61 -20.65 -7.27
N ALA A 333 -2.73 -20.85 -8.24
CA ALA A 333 -2.42 -19.85 -9.24
C ALA A 333 -2.14 -20.50 -10.60
N VAL A 334 -2.51 -19.77 -11.65
CA VAL A 334 -2.17 -20.12 -13.03
C VAL A 334 -1.32 -19.01 -13.64
N ASP A 335 -0.11 -19.40 -14.04
CA ASP A 335 0.96 -18.49 -14.44
C ASP A 335 1.41 -18.74 -15.89
N CYS A 336 1.98 -17.73 -16.55
CA CYS A 336 2.75 -17.90 -17.79
C CYS A 336 4.02 -18.68 -17.43
N ALA A 337 4.12 -19.96 -17.84
CA ALA A 337 5.16 -20.89 -17.40
C ALA A 337 6.58 -20.40 -17.72
N ARG A 338 6.75 -19.65 -18.82
CA ARG A 338 8.06 -19.16 -19.27
C ARG A 338 8.60 -17.98 -18.47
N HIS A 339 7.72 -17.17 -17.88
CA HIS A 339 8.09 -15.88 -17.30
C HIS A 339 7.57 -15.69 -15.87
N ASN A 340 6.91 -16.70 -15.30
CA ASN A 340 6.39 -16.70 -13.92
C ASN A 340 5.44 -15.51 -13.61
N MET A 341 4.72 -15.04 -14.63
CA MET A 341 3.77 -13.93 -14.52
C MET A 341 2.35 -14.45 -14.38
N LYS A 342 1.64 -13.92 -13.38
CA LYS A 342 0.30 -14.39 -12.98
C LYS A 342 -0.71 -14.01 -14.05
N ARG A 343 -1.58 -14.94 -14.42
CA ARG A 343 -2.64 -14.62 -15.38
C ARG A 343 -3.78 -13.83 -14.72
N PRO A 344 -4.55 -13.04 -15.49
CA PRO A 344 -5.72 -12.33 -14.98
C PRO A 344 -6.77 -13.32 -14.45
N CYS A 345 -7.41 -12.99 -13.33
CA CYS A 345 -8.45 -13.80 -12.68
C CYS A 345 -8.10 -15.29 -12.57
N ALA A 346 -6.86 -15.59 -12.21
CA ALA A 346 -6.32 -16.93 -12.26
C ALA A 346 -5.67 -17.37 -10.93
N VAL A 347 -5.97 -16.63 -9.86
CA VAL A 347 -5.55 -16.92 -8.49
C VAL A 347 -6.79 -17.05 -7.62
N GLY A 348 -6.87 -18.11 -6.84
CA GLY A 348 -8.04 -18.44 -6.02
C GLY A 348 -7.65 -19.10 -4.71
N ASP A 349 -8.47 -18.89 -3.67
CA ASP A 349 -8.30 -19.51 -2.37
C ASP A 349 -8.52 -21.03 -2.42
N LEU A 350 -7.70 -21.80 -1.71
CA LEU A 350 -7.81 -23.25 -1.58
C LEU A 350 -8.41 -23.61 -0.23
N GLN A 351 -9.65 -24.10 -0.22
CA GLN A 351 -10.33 -24.47 1.02
C GLN A 351 -9.71 -25.73 1.63
N LEU A 352 -9.45 -26.75 0.79
CA LEU A 352 -8.76 -27.98 1.18
C LEU A 352 -7.84 -28.42 0.03
N GLY A 353 -6.52 -28.26 0.19
CA GLY A 353 -5.53 -28.83 -0.74
C GLY A 353 -5.64 -28.35 -2.20
N GLU A 354 -4.95 -29.04 -3.12
CA GLU A 354 -5.00 -28.78 -4.58
C GLU A 354 -6.15 -29.55 -5.23
N ARG A 355 -7.40 -29.21 -4.90
CA ARG A 355 -8.54 -29.88 -5.54
C ARG A 355 -8.71 -29.43 -6.99
N TYR A 356 -9.04 -30.36 -7.88
CA TYR A 356 -9.29 -30.08 -9.30
C TYR A 356 -10.40 -29.04 -9.49
N ILE A 357 -11.46 -29.04 -8.66
CA ILE A 357 -12.51 -28.02 -8.73
C ILE A 357 -11.98 -26.58 -8.59
N ASN A 358 -10.92 -26.39 -7.80
CA ASN A 358 -10.29 -25.09 -7.61
C ASN A 358 -9.37 -24.77 -8.80
N MET A 359 -8.46 -25.70 -9.12
CA MET A 359 -7.44 -25.51 -10.16
C MET A 359 -8.04 -25.38 -11.57
N ASP A 360 -9.06 -26.17 -11.89
CA ASP A 360 -9.76 -26.13 -13.18
C ASP A 360 -10.48 -24.79 -13.35
N TYR A 361 -11.17 -24.31 -12.31
CA TYR A 361 -11.82 -23.00 -12.36
C TYR A 361 -10.81 -21.89 -12.69
N MET A 362 -9.68 -21.87 -11.99
CA MET A 362 -8.62 -20.89 -12.24
C MET A 362 -8.03 -21.02 -13.64
N PHE A 363 -7.80 -22.25 -14.11
CA PHE A 363 -7.31 -22.52 -15.46
C PHE A 363 -8.27 -21.99 -16.53
N PHE A 364 -9.55 -22.38 -16.46
CA PHE A 364 -10.57 -21.96 -17.41
C PHE A 364 -10.78 -20.45 -17.40
N ARG A 365 -10.79 -19.81 -16.22
CA ARG A 365 -10.84 -18.34 -16.13
C ARG A 365 -9.62 -17.68 -16.75
N SER A 366 -8.44 -18.28 -16.59
CA SER A 366 -7.20 -17.73 -17.14
C SER A 366 -7.18 -17.74 -18.68
N VAL A 367 -7.80 -18.73 -19.33
CA VAL A 367 -7.83 -18.86 -20.79
C VAL A 367 -9.12 -18.34 -21.42
N ALA A 368 -10.14 -18.05 -20.61
CA ALA A 368 -11.39 -17.45 -21.05
C ALA A 368 -11.12 -16.12 -21.77
N GLY A 369 -11.60 -15.99 -23.00
CA GLY A 369 -11.40 -14.81 -23.85
C GLY A 369 -10.09 -14.78 -24.64
N SER A 370 -9.26 -15.83 -24.56
CA SER A 370 -8.11 -15.99 -25.45
C SER A 370 -8.57 -16.47 -26.83
N SER A 371 -8.16 -15.79 -27.90
CA SER A 371 -8.34 -16.28 -29.29
C SER A 371 -7.21 -17.20 -29.76
N LEU A 372 -6.26 -17.53 -28.87
CA LEU A 372 -5.22 -18.50 -29.19
C LEU A 372 -5.81 -19.89 -29.38
N MET A 373 -5.35 -20.60 -30.40
CA MET A 373 -5.77 -21.97 -30.70
C MET A 373 -4.88 -23.03 -30.03
N ARG A 374 -3.77 -22.63 -29.40
CA ARG A 374 -2.74 -23.57 -28.91
C ARG A 374 -2.31 -23.21 -27.50
N PHE A 375 -2.52 -24.15 -26.59
CA PHE A 375 -2.15 -24.07 -25.19
C PHE A 375 -1.31 -25.28 -24.84
N HIS A 376 -0.16 -25.03 -24.21
CA HIS A 376 0.60 -26.06 -23.51
C HIS A 376 0.45 -25.79 -22.02
N TRP A 377 -0.02 -26.78 -21.28
CA TRP A 377 -0.16 -26.68 -19.85
C TRP A 377 0.65 -27.78 -19.17
N GLY A 378 1.18 -27.47 -18.00
CA GLY A 378 1.85 -28.43 -17.14
C GLY A 378 1.72 -28.01 -15.68
N GLN A 379 1.81 -28.99 -14.78
CA GLN A 379 1.93 -28.70 -13.34
C GLN A 379 3.38 -28.34 -13.06
N ALA A 380 3.63 -27.18 -12.45
CA ALA A 380 4.99 -26.75 -12.15
C ALA A 380 5.51 -27.49 -10.92
N THR A 381 6.14 -28.65 -11.12
CA THR A 381 6.98 -29.24 -10.07
C THR A 381 8.30 -28.47 -10.02
N ILE A 382 8.37 -27.43 -9.19
CA ILE A 382 9.67 -26.94 -8.74
C ILE A 382 10.20 -27.99 -7.75
N SER A 383 10.66 -29.14 -8.26
CA SER A 383 11.64 -29.94 -7.55
C SER A 383 12.96 -29.17 -7.65
N GLY A 384 13.07 -28.09 -6.87
CA GLY A 384 14.36 -27.50 -6.58
C GLY A 384 15.26 -28.60 -6.00
N PRO A 385 16.58 -28.61 -6.29
CA PRO A 385 17.48 -29.47 -5.56
C PRO A 385 17.25 -29.20 -4.08
N ARG A 386 16.90 -30.25 -3.32
CA ARG A 386 16.86 -30.19 -1.87
C ARG A 386 18.22 -29.67 -1.42
N LYS A 387 18.25 -28.47 -0.84
CA LYS A 387 19.37 -28.05 0.00
C LYS A 387 19.13 -28.61 1.40
#